data_AF-A0A496UMN3-F1
#
_entry.id   AF-A0A496UMN3-F1
#
_cell.length_a   1.000
_cell.length_b   1.000
_cell.length_c   1.000
_cell.angle_alpha   90.00
_cell.angle_beta   90.00
_cell.angle_gamma   90.00
#
_symmetry.space_group_name_H-M   'P 1'
#
loop_
_entity.id
_entity.type
_entity.pdbx_description
1 polymer ?
#
loop_
_entity_poly.entity_id
_entity_poly.type
_entity_poly.pdbx_seq_one_letter_code
_entity_poly.pdbx_strand_id
1 'polypeptide(L)'
;MGLKPEGGCKMRIHGVCAVLLILPVAAGAAGIVSTINAPDNDIIGLAWQEGHLWAVDRMSGWAYELDPGDGSVLFSFYPEYSATYNPYGLACGNDTLFINYGKAVAGGVPRMYDTTTGDYLGMVQFC
;
A
#
# COMPACT_ATOMS: atom_id res chain seq x y z
N MET A 1 16.74 -11.44 81.57
CA MET A 1 16.42 -10.02 81.29
C MET A 1 17.19 -9.64 80.04
N GLY A 2 16.69 -9.74 78.82
CA GLY A 2 15.32 -9.54 78.36
C GLY A 2 15.17 -8.11 77.85
N LEU A 3 15.86 -7.78 76.74
CA LEU A 3 15.61 -6.56 75.96
C LEU A 3 15.23 -6.97 74.53
N LYS A 4 14.27 -6.22 74.00
CA LYS A 4 13.21 -6.58 73.06
C LYS A 4 13.70 -6.47 71.60
N PRO A 5 13.14 -7.22 70.63
CA PRO A 5 13.49 -7.05 69.23
C PRO A 5 12.67 -5.92 68.62
N GLU A 6 13.34 -4.86 68.17
CA GLU A 6 12.69 -3.76 67.44
C GLU A 6 12.52 -4.14 65.97
N GLY A 7 11.28 -4.08 65.49
CA GLY A 7 10.83 -4.68 64.24
C GLY A 7 11.46 -4.07 62.99
N GLY A 8 11.76 -4.94 62.03
CA GLY A 8 12.11 -4.57 60.68
C GLY A 8 10.96 -3.83 59.99
N CYS A 9 11.22 -2.62 59.53
CA CYS A 9 10.37 -1.95 58.56
C CYS A 9 10.68 -2.55 57.17
N LYS A 10 9.82 -3.47 56.71
CA LYS A 10 9.83 -3.94 55.32
C LYS A 10 9.37 -2.80 54.41
N MET A 11 10.32 -2.07 53.83
CA MET A 11 10.03 -1.13 52.75
C MET A 11 9.62 -1.94 51.50
N ARG A 12 8.32 -1.93 51.20
CA ARG A 12 7.74 -2.62 50.04
C ARG A 12 7.80 -1.66 48.85
N ILE A 13 8.84 -1.78 48.03
CA ILE A 13 8.98 -1.00 46.78
C ILE A 13 7.94 -1.51 45.79
N HIS A 14 6.77 -0.87 45.74
CA HIS A 14 5.86 -0.93 44.59
C HIS A 14 6.29 0.16 43.63
N GLY A 15 7.12 -0.20 42.65
CA GLY A 15 7.66 0.78 41.72
C GLY A 15 8.53 0.09 40.69
N VAL A 16 7.89 -0.62 39.77
CA VAL A 16 8.51 -0.93 38.47
C VAL A 16 8.61 0.41 37.74
N CYS A 17 9.65 1.16 38.02
CA CYS A 17 10.00 2.41 37.35
C CYS A 17 11.52 2.50 37.35
N ALA A 18 12.10 2.61 36.14
CA ALA A 18 13.51 2.42 35.80
C ALA A 18 13.91 0.93 35.90
N VAL A 19 14.09 0.19 34.81
CA VAL A 19 14.86 0.53 33.61
C VAL A 19 14.27 -0.27 32.45
N LEU A 20 13.41 0.36 31.64
CA LEU A 20 13.25 -0.05 30.25
C LEU A 20 14.38 0.64 29.50
N LEU A 21 15.46 -0.11 29.31
CA LEU A 21 16.59 0.25 28.47
C LEU A 21 16.05 0.85 27.17
N ILE A 22 16.40 2.12 26.93
CA ILE A 22 16.21 2.77 25.64
C ILE A 22 17.07 1.95 24.68
N LEU A 23 16.47 0.97 24.02
CA LEU A 23 17.09 0.35 22.85
C LEU A 23 17.29 1.50 21.86
N PRO A 24 18.52 1.77 21.40
CA PRO A 24 18.65 2.60 20.22
C PRO A 24 17.91 1.84 19.14
N VAL A 25 16.78 2.39 18.67
CA VAL A 25 16.23 1.98 17.38
C VAL A 25 17.32 2.37 16.40
N ALA A 26 18.18 1.42 16.07
CA ALA A 26 19.04 1.53 14.91
C ALA A 26 18.05 1.64 13.75
N ALA A 27 17.81 2.86 13.28
CA ALA A 27 17.10 3.10 12.05
C ALA A 27 17.95 2.42 10.98
N GLY A 28 17.64 1.16 10.67
CA GLY A 28 18.27 0.43 9.59
C GLY A 28 18.13 1.28 8.34
N ALA A 29 19.23 1.52 7.65
CA ALA A 29 19.19 2.21 6.38
C ALA A 29 18.16 1.50 5.48
N ALA A 30 17.25 2.27 4.88
CA ALA A 30 16.27 1.71 3.95
C ALA A 30 17.03 1.00 2.82
N GLY A 31 16.86 -0.32 2.74
CA GLY A 31 17.44 -1.17 1.71
C GLY A 31 16.34 -1.76 0.84
N ILE A 32 16.69 -2.07 -0.41
CA ILE A 32 15.79 -2.81 -1.30
C ILE A 32 15.70 -4.25 -0.76
N VAL A 33 14.50 -4.66 -0.35
CA VAL A 33 14.23 -6.01 0.16
C VAL A 33 13.97 -6.99 -0.98
N SER A 34 13.25 -6.55 -2.01
CA SER A 34 12.93 -7.33 -3.19
C SER A 34 12.74 -6.43 -4.40
N THR A 35 12.90 -7.02 -5.58
CA THR A 35 12.60 -6.41 -6.88
C THR A 35 11.88 -7.45 -7.72
N ILE A 36 10.83 -7.03 -8.39
CA ILE A 36 10.10 -7.82 -9.38
C ILE A 36 10.19 -7.12 -10.73
N ASN A 37 10.06 -7.89 -11.81
CA ASN A 37 10.02 -7.29 -13.15
C ASN A 37 8.68 -6.58 -13.34
N ALA A 38 8.73 -5.42 -14.01
CA ALA A 38 7.51 -4.78 -14.49
C ALA A 38 6.83 -5.68 -15.55
N PRO A 39 5.49 -5.74 -15.59
CA PRO A 39 4.78 -6.54 -16.57
C PRO A 39 4.87 -5.98 -18.00
N ASP A 40 5.19 -4.68 -18.14
CA ASP A 40 5.34 -3.98 -19.42
C ASP A 40 6.28 -2.76 -19.27
N ASN A 41 6.43 -1.96 -20.32
CA ASN A 41 7.54 -1.04 -20.54
C ASN A 41 7.34 0.40 -20.01
N ASP A 42 6.12 0.81 -19.64
CA ASP A 42 5.79 2.16 -19.16
C ASP A 42 4.74 2.10 -18.03
N ILE A 43 5.09 1.40 -16.95
CA ILE A 43 4.28 1.33 -15.73
C ILE A 43 4.35 2.67 -14.99
N ILE A 44 3.18 3.29 -14.83
CA ILE A 44 3.08 4.65 -14.30
C ILE A 44 2.19 4.77 -13.06
N GLY A 45 1.39 3.75 -12.76
CA GLY A 45 0.51 3.73 -11.59
C GLY A 45 0.55 2.38 -10.91
N LEU A 46 0.61 2.39 -9.57
CA LEU A 46 0.61 1.20 -8.73
C LEU A 46 -0.45 1.34 -7.63
N ALA A 47 -1.10 0.23 -7.29
CA ALA A 47 -2.04 0.17 -6.17
C ALA A 47 -1.96 -1.20 -5.47
N TRP A 48 -2.45 -1.29 -4.23
CA TRP A 48 -2.38 -2.50 -3.42
C TRP A 48 -3.71 -2.83 -2.76
N GLN A 49 -4.24 -4.02 -3.01
CA GLN A 49 -5.47 -4.51 -2.38
C GLN A 49 -5.32 -5.98 -2.02
N GLU A 50 -5.62 -6.32 -0.76
CA GLU A 50 -5.79 -7.70 -0.29
C GLU A 50 -4.64 -8.68 -0.61
N GLY A 51 -3.40 -8.20 -0.72
CA GLY A 51 -2.26 -9.05 -1.04
C GLY A 51 -1.88 -9.06 -2.53
N HIS A 52 -2.60 -8.31 -3.35
CA HIS A 52 -2.40 -8.20 -4.78
C HIS A 52 -1.84 -6.83 -5.14
N LEU A 53 -0.82 -6.82 -6.02
CA LEU A 53 -0.22 -5.61 -6.54
C LEU A 53 -0.86 -5.29 -7.90
N TRP A 54 -1.41 -4.09 -8.03
CA TRP A 54 -1.98 -3.61 -9.29
C TRP A 54 -1.02 -2.65 -9.98
N ALA A 55 -0.95 -2.72 -11.30
CA ALA A 55 -0.16 -1.84 -12.14
C ALA A 55 -0.95 -1.39 -13.38
N VAL A 56 -0.69 -0.18 -13.85
CA VAL A 56 -1.22 0.31 -15.14
C VAL A 56 -0.08 0.78 -16.02
N ASP A 57 -0.09 0.30 -17.26
CA ASP A 57 0.85 0.70 -18.30
C ASP A 57 0.25 1.82 -19.15
N ARG A 58 1.06 2.81 -19.48
CA ARG A 58 0.63 3.95 -20.31
C ARG A 58 0.72 3.67 -21.81
N MET A 59 1.72 2.93 -22.25
CA MET A 59 1.98 2.66 -23.66
C MET A 59 1.00 1.63 -24.23
N SER A 60 0.86 0.49 -23.57
CA SER A 60 -0.08 -0.58 -23.93
C SER A 60 -1.47 -0.31 -23.40
N GLY A 61 -1.58 0.45 -22.31
CA GLY A 61 -2.86 0.83 -21.73
C GLY A 61 -3.49 -0.19 -20.81
N TRP A 62 -2.84 -1.33 -20.61
CA TRP A 62 -3.37 -2.42 -19.83
C TRP A 62 -3.26 -2.16 -18.33
N ALA A 63 -4.26 -2.65 -17.60
CA ALA A 63 -4.18 -2.84 -16.16
C ALA A 63 -3.82 -4.30 -15.86
N TYR A 64 -2.94 -4.50 -14.89
CA TYR A 64 -2.41 -5.79 -14.48
C TYR A 64 -2.56 -5.97 -12.98
N GLU A 65 -3.00 -7.15 -12.59
CA GLU A 65 -2.86 -7.68 -11.23
C GLU A 65 -1.65 -8.60 -11.21
N LEU A 66 -0.76 -8.39 -10.24
CA LEU A 66 0.53 -9.07 -10.13
C LEU A 66 0.62 -9.83 -8.81
N ASP A 67 1.23 -11.01 -8.87
CA ASP A 67 1.75 -11.67 -7.68
C ASP A 67 2.90 -10.81 -7.13
N PRO A 68 2.83 -10.36 -5.86
CA PRO A 68 3.84 -9.46 -5.30
C PRO A 68 5.15 -10.16 -4.94
N GLY A 69 5.17 -11.50 -4.91
CA GLY A 69 6.34 -12.31 -4.62
C GLY A 69 7.27 -12.44 -5.81
N ASP A 70 6.73 -12.57 -7.03
CA ASP A 70 7.54 -12.78 -8.25
C ASP A 70 7.24 -11.83 -9.43
N GLY A 71 6.15 -11.07 -9.38
CA GLY A 71 5.72 -10.16 -10.44
C GLY A 71 4.98 -10.83 -11.60
N SER A 72 4.58 -12.10 -11.46
CA SER A 72 3.76 -12.77 -12.47
C SER A 72 2.38 -12.12 -12.59
N VAL A 73 1.85 -12.06 -13.82
CA VAL A 73 0.52 -11.50 -14.08
C VAL A 73 -0.55 -12.54 -13.71
N LEU A 74 -1.36 -12.22 -12.70
CA LEU A 74 -2.48 -13.03 -12.24
C LEU A 74 -3.75 -12.75 -13.05
N PHE A 75 -3.97 -11.47 -13.36
CA PHE A 75 -5.11 -11.00 -14.13
C PHE A 75 -4.73 -9.74 -14.90
N SER A 76 -5.39 -9.49 -16.03
CA SER A 76 -5.19 -8.26 -16.80
C SER A 76 -6.39 -7.95 -17.65
N PHE A 77 -6.68 -6.67 -17.84
CA PHE A 77 -7.73 -6.21 -18.73
C PHE A 77 -7.31 -4.92 -19.43
N TYR A 78 -7.88 -4.70 -20.61
CA TYR A 78 -7.74 -3.45 -21.33
C TYR A 78 -8.88 -2.53 -20.89
N PRO A 79 -8.61 -1.50 -20.06
CA PRO A 79 -9.64 -0.57 -19.65
C PRO A 79 -9.96 0.26 -20.89
N GLU A 80 -11.16 0.16 -21.47
CA GLU A 80 -11.44 0.86 -22.72
C GLU A 80 -11.28 2.38 -22.55
N TYR A 81 -10.17 2.94 -23.05
CA TYR A 81 -9.88 4.37 -23.01
C TYR A 81 -9.73 4.94 -24.41
N SER A 82 -10.16 6.19 -24.57
CA SER A 82 -9.96 6.92 -25.81
C SER A 82 -8.47 7.21 -25.94
N ALA A 83 -7.89 6.96 -27.12
CA ALA A 83 -6.48 7.19 -27.45
C ALA A 83 -5.96 8.63 -27.17
N THR A 84 -6.85 9.54 -26.78
CA THR A 84 -6.52 10.90 -26.38
C THR A 84 -6.29 11.08 -24.87
N TYR A 85 -6.50 10.05 -24.05
CA TYR A 85 -6.29 10.07 -22.60
C TYR A 85 -5.13 9.15 -22.23
N ASN A 86 -4.24 9.64 -21.36
CA ASN A 86 -3.21 8.80 -20.74
C ASN A 86 -3.65 8.42 -19.33
N PRO A 87 -3.37 7.21 -18.85
CA PRO A 87 -3.41 6.95 -17.42
C PRO A 87 -2.33 7.79 -16.72
N TYR A 88 -2.51 8.08 -15.43
CA TYR A 88 -1.52 8.80 -14.60
C TYR A 88 -1.40 8.25 -13.19
N GLY A 89 -2.50 7.79 -12.61
CA GLY A 89 -2.54 7.32 -11.23
C GLY A 89 -3.48 6.14 -11.09
N LEU A 90 -3.15 5.28 -10.14
CA LEU A 90 -3.90 4.07 -9.81
C LEU A 90 -4.17 4.06 -8.31
N ALA A 91 -5.38 3.72 -7.92
CA ALA A 91 -5.75 3.44 -6.54
C ALA A 91 -6.76 2.28 -6.53
N CYS A 92 -6.95 1.63 -5.38
CA CYS A 92 -7.89 0.54 -5.24
C CYS A 92 -8.56 0.57 -3.88
N GLY A 93 -9.76 0.01 -3.79
CA GLY A 93 -10.49 -0.20 -2.55
C GLY A 93 -11.90 -0.70 -2.79
N ASN A 94 -12.39 -1.56 -1.90
CA ASN A 94 -13.73 -2.17 -1.98
C ASN A 94 -14.01 -2.78 -3.37
N ASP A 95 -13.13 -3.68 -3.80
CA ASP A 95 -13.22 -4.41 -5.09
C ASP A 95 -13.27 -3.50 -6.33
N THR A 96 -12.82 -2.25 -6.17
CA THR A 96 -12.82 -1.25 -7.23
C THR A 96 -11.41 -0.76 -7.48
N LEU A 97 -10.99 -0.81 -8.75
CA LEU A 97 -9.78 -0.18 -9.26
C LEU A 97 -10.12 1.20 -9.83
N PHE A 98 -9.43 2.22 -9.35
CA PHE A 98 -9.56 3.59 -9.80
C PHE A 98 -8.37 3.97 -10.67
N ILE A 99 -8.60 4.16 -11.97
CA ILE A 99 -7.58 4.60 -12.91
C ILE A 99 -7.86 6.06 -13.27
N ASN A 100 -6.92 6.97 -12.95
CA ASN A 100 -7.00 8.35 -13.40
C ASN A 100 -6.56 8.47 -14.85
N TYR A 101 -7.51 8.77 -15.73
CA TYR A 101 -7.25 9.07 -17.13
C TYR A 101 -7.32 10.58 -17.36
N GLY A 102 -6.24 11.18 -17.86
CA GLY A 102 -6.17 12.61 -18.08
C GLY A 102 -5.71 13.05 -19.45
N LYS A 103 -6.11 14.26 -19.81
CA LYS A 103 -5.50 15.05 -20.89
C LYS A 103 -4.61 16.11 -20.28
N ALA A 104 -3.48 16.37 -20.93
CA ALA A 104 -2.54 17.41 -20.52
C ALA A 104 -3.20 18.79 -20.31
N VAL A 105 -4.33 19.05 -20.99
CA VAL A 105 -5.02 20.36 -20.96
C VAL A 105 -6.35 20.38 -20.23
N ALA A 106 -6.90 19.23 -19.79
CA ALA A 106 -8.27 19.17 -19.26
C ALA A 106 -8.40 18.49 -17.89
N GLY A 107 -7.28 18.10 -17.28
CA GLY A 107 -7.29 17.31 -16.04
C GLY A 107 -7.69 15.86 -16.28
N GLY A 108 -7.78 15.09 -15.20
CA GLY A 108 -8.10 13.67 -15.24
C GLY A 108 -9.42 13.34 -14.58
N VAL A 109 -10.13 12.36 -15.15
CA VAL A 109 -11.35 11.80 -14.57
C VAL A 109 -11.04 10.37 -14.12
N PRO A 110 -11.08 10.07 -12.81
CA PRO A 110 -10.92 8.71 -12.33
C PRO A 110 -12.06 7.83 -12.84
N ARG A 111 -11.70 6.71 -13.43
CA ARG A 111 -12.60 5.67 -13.89
C ARG A 111 -12.51 4.49 -12.96
N MET A 112 -13.65 3.88 -12.69
CA MET A 112 -13.81 2.76 -11.79
C MET A 112 -13.95 1.46 -12.59
N TYR A 113 -13.25 0.42 -12.15
CA TYR A 113 -13.30 -0.90 -12.74
C TYR A 113 -13.44 -1.95 -11.64
N ASP A 114 -14.18 -3.02 -11.90
CA ASP A 114 -14.28 -4.18 -11.00
C ASP A 114 -12.95 -4.93 -10.99
N THR A 115 -12.39 -5.21 -9.81
CA THR A 115 -11.09 -5.88 -9.69
C THR A 115 -11.14 -7.36 -10.04
N THR A 116 -12.31 -7.98 -10.09
CA THR A 116 -12.50 -9.39 -10.41
C THR A 116 -12.74 -9.62 -11.89
N THR A 117 -13.54 -8.75 -12.52
CA THR A 117 -13.95 -8.93 -13.92
C THR A 117 -13.27 -7.96 -14.88
N GLY A 118 -12.72 -6.85 -14.39
CA GLY A 118 -12.23 -5.75 -15.23
C GLY A 118 -13.35 -4.91 -15.84
N ASP A 119 -14.61 -5.12 -15.44
CA ASP A 119 -15.76 -4.41 -15.98
C ASP A 119 -15.74 -2.93 -15.58
N TYR A 120 -16.16 -2.06 -16.49
CA TYR A 120 -16.27 -0.64 -16.22
C TYR A 120 -17.48 -0.32 -15.33
N LEU A 121 -17.22 0.27 -14.16
CA LEU A 121 -18.24 0.60 -13.16
C LEU A 121 -18.70 2.07 -13.21
N GLY A 122 -17.96 2.94 -13.91
CA GLY A 122 -18.31 4.35 -14.07
C GLY A 122 -17.15 5.31 -13.86
N MET A 123 -17.46 6.60 -13.69
CA MET A 123 -16.48 7.65 -13.38
C MET A 123 -16.77 8.27 -12.02
N VAL A 124 -15.71 8.64 -11.30
CA VAL A 124 -15.84 9.48 -10.11
C VAL A 124 -16.25 10.88 -10.55
N GLN A 125 -17.39 11.33 -10.04
CA GLN A 125 -17.85 12.72 -10.19
C GLN A 125 -17.40 13.51 -8.95
N PHE A 126 -16.59 14.54 -9.17
CA PHE A 126 -16.31 15.54 -8.16
C PHE A 126 -17.41 16.62 -8.25
N CYS A 127 -18.12 16.84 -7.15
CA CYS A 127 -19.14 17.88 -7.04
C CYS A 127 -18.56 19.27 -6.75
#